data_AF-A0A1Y1WZX7-F1
#
_entry.id   AF-A0A1Y1WZX7-F1
#
_cell.length_a   1.000
_cell.length_b   1.000
_cell.length_c   1.000
_cell.angle_alpha   90.00
_cell.angle_beta   90.00
_cell.angle_gamma   90.00
#
_symmetry.space_group_name_H-M   'P 1'
#
loop_
_entity.id
_entity.type
_entity.pdbx_description
1 polymer ?
#
loop_
_entity_poly.entity_id
_entity_poly.type
_entity_poly.pdbx_seq_one_letter_code
_entity_poly.pdbx_strand_id
1 'polypeptide(L)'
;MKAIVNVGVLLLFSASLRAATVDGFTLVNAFRQQAFDILQQVTNVYGKPKSHFADGIYNPDSKCRAVIQEIESKYPALNQCYSQLPLFFSTLNEVCDKKCFQDTIGAAQLISKSCASQSSSNSQRVYSSWSNAKAATVACRKDNGVYCLSRVIRASIALGNSLSRSVPPEELRKDICLPCTEDFYKTVKNPGEEPVLYYYQIMYSDQLFRAFEQHCGYHL
;
A
#
# COMPACT_ATOMS: atom_id res chain seq x y z
N MET A 1 38.39 -44.23 -12.31
CA MET A 1 38.18 -42.99 -13.08
C MET A 1 37.94 -43.33 -14.54
N LYS A 2 36.71 -43.17 -15.02
CA LYS A 2 36.38 -43.07 -16.46
C LYS A 2 35.10 -42.24 -16.56
N ALA A 3 35.22 -41.07 -17.16
CA ALA A 3 34.13 -40.16 -17.45
C ALA A 3 33.41 -40.62 -18.72
N ILE A 4 32.08 -40.56 -18.73
CA ILE A 4 31.27 -40.62 -19.94
C ILE A 4 30.47 -39.32 -19.98
N VAL A 5 30.89 -38.43 -20.87
CA VAL A 5 30.16 -37.23 -21.28
C VAL A 5 29.14 -37.69 -22.32
N ASN A 6 27.84 -37.46 -22.05
CA ASN A 6 26.79 -37.73 -23.03
C ASN A 6 26.37 -36.40 -23.66
N VAL A 7 26.62 -36.31 -24.96
CA VAL A 7 26.30 -35.19 -25.85
C VAL A 7 24.98 -35.50 -26.55
N GLY A 8 24.09 -34.50 -26.61
CA GLY A 8 23.28 -34.30 -27.79
C GLY A 8 21.78 -34.49 -27.63
N VAL A 9 21.06 -33.36 -27.52
CA VAL A 9 19.79 -33.16 -28.21
C VAL A 9 19.77 -31.72 -28.72
N LEU A 10 20.14 -31.53 -29.99
CA LEU A 10 19.97 -30.28 -30.72
C LEU A 10 18.67 -30.44 -31.53
N LEU A 11 17.57 -29.85 -31.06
CA LEU A 11 16.32 -29.79 -31.82
C LEU A 11 16.35 -28.57 -32.74
N LEU A 12 16.48 -28.84 -34.04
CA LEU A 12 16.27 -27.88 -35.12
C LEU A 12 14.76 -27.68 -35.31
N PHE A 13 14.24 -26.51 -34.92
CA PHE A 13 12.93 -26.05 -35.35
C PHE A 13 13.09 -25.18 -36.60
N SER A 14 12.81 -25.76 -37.76
CA SER A 14 12.53 -25.05 -39.00
C SER A 14 11.06 -24.64 -39.02
N ALA A 15 10.75 -23.42 -38.54
CA ALA A 15 9.43 -22.82 -38.69
C ALA A 15 9.47 -21.76 -39.80
N SER A 16 8.62 -21.97 -40.80
CA SER A 16 8.41 -21.09 -41.94
C SER A 16 7.97 -19.69 -41.50
N LEU A 17 8.70 -18.64 -41.91
CA LEU A 17 8.27 -17.26 -41.77
C LEU A 17 7.02 -17.01 -42.64
N ARG A 18 5.85 -17.06 -42.03
CA ARG A 18 4.72 -16.22 -42.46
C ARG A 18 4.69 -15.02 -41.53
N ALA A 19 4.86 -13.84 -42.10
CA ALA A 19 4.80 -12.56 -41.39
C ALA A 19 3.38 -12.30 -40.87
N ALA A 20 3.09 -12.83 -39.69
CA ALA A 20 2.09 -12.26 -38.80
C ALA A 20 2.81 -11.24 -37.92
N THR A 21 2.36 -10.00 -37.95
CA THR A 21 2.79 -8.95 -37.02
C THR A 21 2.29 -9.32 -35.63
N VAL A 22 3.04 -10.17 -34.93
CA VAL A 22 2.81 -10.46 -33.52
C VAL A 22 3.24 -9.22 -32.75
N ASP A 23 2.24 -8.54 -32.19
CA ASP A 23 2.43 -7.33 -31.40
C ASP A 23 3.38 -7.64 -30.23
N GLY A 24 4.50 -6.92 -30.14
CA GLY A 24 5.60 -7.21 -29.21
C GLY A 24 5.16 -7.24 -27.74
N PHE A 25 4.04 -6.56 -27.42
CA PHE A 25 3.39 -6.60 -26.12
C PHE A 25 2.88 -8.00 -25.73
N THR A 26 2.42 -8.79 -26.69
CA THR A 26 1.89 -10.15 -26.45
C THR A 26 2.99 -11.12 -26.07
N LEU A 27 4.16 -10.99 -26.71
CA LEU A 27 5.32 -11.83 -26.45
C LEU A 27 5.91 -11.52 -25.07
N VAL A 28 6.04 -10.24 -24.70
CA VAL A 28 6.52 -9.82 -23.37
C VAL A 28 5.59 -10.29 -22.26
N ASN A 29 4.27 -10.23 -22.46
CA ASN A 29 3.31 -10.75 -21.49
C ASN A 29 3.37 -12.28 -21.36
N ALA A 30 3.55 -13.02 -22.46
CA ALA A 30 3.69 -14.49 -22.41
C ALA A 30 4.96 -14.94 -21.68
N PHE A 31 6.10 -14.29 -21.94
CA PHE A 31 7.36 -14.56 -21.22
C PHE A 31 7.27 -14.18 -19.73
N ARG A 32 6.58 -13.08 -19.41
CA ARG A 32 6.33 -12.70 -18.01
C ARG A 32 5.48 -13.77 -17.31
N GLN A 33 4.42 -14.25 -17.95
CA GLN A 33 3.55 -15.29 -17.40
C GLN A 33 4.32 -16.61 -17.18
N GLN A 34 5.10 -17.07 -18.17
CA GLN A 34 5.92 -18.28 -18.03
C GLN A 34 7.01 -18.15 -16.95
N ALA A 35 7.65 -16.98 -16.82
CA ALA A 35 8.61 -16.75 -15.76
C ALA A 35 7.95 -16.78 -14.37
N PHE A 36 6.71 -16.30 -14.24
CA PHE A 36 5.93 -16.40 -13.01
C PHE A 36 5.53 -17.83 -12.69
N ASP A 37 5.11 -18.62 -13.68
CA ASP A 37 4.73 -20.03 -13.47
C ASP A 37 5.93 -20.87 -13.01
N ILE A 38 7.12 -20.60 -13.54
CA ILE A 38 8.36 -21.27 -13.11
C ILE A 38 8.74 -20.84 -11.68
N LEU A 39 8.64 -19.54 -11.34
CA LEU A 39 8.92 -19.06 -9.98
C LEU A 39 7.90 -19.59 -8.94
N GLN A 40 6.64 -19.78 -9.33
CA GLN A 40 5.62 -20.40 -8.49
C GLN A 40 5.86 -21.91 -8.30
N GLN A 41 6.38 -22.62 -9.30
CA GLN A 41 6.73 -24.03 -9.16
C GLN A 41 7.95 -24.26 -8.25
N VAL A 42 8.92 -23.34 -8.23
CA VAL A 42 10.09 -23.46 -7.35
C VAL A 42 9.76 -23.12 -5.88
N THR A 43 8.79 -22.24 -5.64
CA THR A 43 8.36 -21.87 -4.28
C THR A 43 7.48 -22.92 -3.60
N ASN A 44 6.85 -23.83 -4.35
CA ASN A 44 6.06 -24.93 -3.79
C ASN A 44 6.89 -26.02 -3.07
N VAL A 45 8.21 -25.98 -3.15
CA VAL A 45 9.11 -26.92 -2.47
C VAL A 45 9.59 -26.39 -1.10
N TYR A 46 9.43 -25.10 -0.80
CA TYR A 46 9.99 -24.47 0.40
C TYR A 46 9.02 -23.49 1.07
N GLY A 47 8.23 -24.00 2.03
CA GLY A 47 7.51 -23.21 3.02
C GLY A 47 6.14 -22.67 2.59
N LYS A 48 5.21 -22.53 3.55
CA LYS A 48 3.95 -21.82 3.33
C LYS A 48 4.26 -20.36 2.93
N PRO A 49 3.53 -19.76 1.98
CA PRO A 49 3.71 -18.35 1.65
C PRO A 49 3.57 -17.51 2.91
N LYS A 50 4.64 -16.80 3.26
CA LYS A 50 4.72 -15.94 4.43
C LYS A 50 4.31 -14.53 4.05
N SER A 51 3.37 -13.94 4.79
CA SER A 51 3.02 -12.53 4.61
C SER A 51 4.22 -11.64 4.96
N HIS A 52 4.49 -10.66 4.11
CA HIS A 52 5.44 -9.58 4.40
C HIS A 52 4.82 -8.44 5.21
N PHE A 53 3.54 -8.53 5.61
CA PHE A 53 2.76 -7.43 6.20
C PHE A 53 3.53 -6.64 7.26
N ALA A 54 4.22 -7.33 8.18
CA ALA A 54 4.92 -6.75 9.32
C ALA A 54 6.43 -6.52 9.11
N ASP A 55 6.98 -6.84 7.94
CA ASP A 55 8.44 -6.80 7.69
C ASP A 55 9.04 -5.40 7.76
N GLY A 56 8.21 -4.35 7.81
CA GLY A 56 8.66 -2.98 8.08
C GLY A 56 9.08 -2.72 9.54
N ILE A 57 8.83 -3.65 10.47
CA ILE A 57 9.19 -3.51 11.90
C ILE A 57 10.62 -4.05 12.11
N TYR A 58 11.56 -3.14 12.36
CA TYR A 58 12.95 -3.49 12.61
C TYR A 58 13.19 -3.80 14.09
N ASN A 59 13.91 -4.90 14.36
CA ASN A 59 14.29 -5.31 15.71
C ASN A 59 13.10 -5.41 16.70
N PRO A 60 12.05 -6.20 16.40
CA PRO A 60 10.91 -6.37 17.32
C PRO A 60 11.38 -6.99 18.64
N ASP A 61 10.94 -6.40 19.75
CA ASP A 61 11.08 -7.00 21.08
C ASP A 61 10.31 -8.33 21.17
N SER A 62 10.48 -9.07 22.26
CA SER A 62 9.87 -10.40 22.41
C SER A 62 8.34 -10.38 22.32
N LYS A 63 7.71 -9.33 22.86
CA LYS A 63 6.25 -9.16 22.84
C LYS A 63 5.76 -8.85 21.43
N CYS A 64 6.40 -7.91 20.74
CA CYS A 64 6.07 -7.54 19.37
C CYS A 64 6.27 -8.72 18.41
N ARG A 65 7.36 -9.47 18.57
CA ARG A 65 7.69 -10.64 17.75
C ARG A 65 6.64 -11.75 17.86
N ALA A 66 6.14 -12.02 19.07
CA ALA A 66 5.09 -13.02 19.29
C ALA A 66 3.80 -12.65 18.52
N VAL A 67 3.44 -11.36 18.51
CA VAL A 67 2.26 -10.89 17.77
C VAL A 67 2.45 -10.93 16.27
N ILE A 68 3.65 -10.60 15.76
CA ILE A 68 3.95 -10.75 14.32
C ILE A 68 3.73 -12.20 13.87
N GLN A 69 4.16 -13.18 14.68
CA GLN A 69 3.92 -14.60 14.40
C GLN A 69 2.44 -14.99 14.50
N GLU A 70 1.69 -14.42 15.46
CA GLU A 70 0.24 -14.66 15.60
C GLU A 70 -0.54 -14.19 14.36
N ILE A 71 -0.17 -13.03 13.79
CA ILE A 71 -0.87 -12.42 12.65
C ILE A 71 -0.96 -13.35 11.44
N GLU A 72 0.11 -14.10 11.14
CA GLU A 72 0.13 -15.04 10.01
C GLU A 72 -0.94 -16.12 10.14
N SER A 73 -1.19 -16.58 11.38
CA SER A 73 -2.20 -17.60 11.67
C SER A 73 -3.61 -17.03 11.76
N LYS A 74 -3.74 -15.80 12.24
CA LYS A 74 -5.02 -15.14 12.54
C LYS A 74 -5.65 -14.47 11.34
N TYR A 75 -4.83 -13.93 10.44
CA TYR A 75 -5.25 -13.20 9.24
C TYR A 75 -4.62 -13.81 7.98
N PRO A 76 -5.01 -15.04 7.61
CA PRO A 76 -4.37 -15.77 6.51
C PRO A 76 -4.50 -15.08 5.14
N ALA A 77 -5.48 -14.19 4.95
CA ALA A 77 -5.62 -13.42 3.71
C ALA A 77 -4.44 -12.47 3.48
N LEU A 78 -3.76 -12.02 4.55
CA LEU A 78 -2.59 -11.14 4.46
C LEU A 78 -1.42 -11.79 3.71
N ASN A 79 -1.35 -13.12 3.63
CA ASN A 79 -0.35 -13.82 2.82
C ASN A 79 -0.52 -13.52 1.32
N GLN A 80 -1.76 -13.33 0.87
CA GLN A 80 -2.05 -12.95 -0.52
C GLN A 80 -1.91 -11.45 -0.72
N CYS A 81 -2.47 -10.66 0.20
CA CYS A 81 -2.50 -9.20 0.13
C CYS A 81 -1.12 -8.54 0.22
N TYR A 82 -0.20 -9.13 0.99
CA TYR A 82 1.14 -8.61 1.26
C TYR A 82 2.19 -9.67 0.91
N SER A 83 2.06 -10.26 -0.28
CA SER A 83 2.93 -11.34 -0.77
C SER A 83 4.31 -10.87 -1.25
N GLN A 84 4.49 -9.55 -1.46
CA GLN A 84 5.74 -8.99 -2.00
C GLN A 84 6.30 -7.85 -1.17
N LEU A 85 5.42 -7.04 -0.57
CA LEU A 85 5.79 -5.82 0.13
C LEU A 85 5.10 -5.74 1.50
N PRO A 86 5.77 -5.17 2.53
CA PRO A 86 5.14 -4.88 3.80
C PRO A 86 4.10 -3.79 3.67
N LEU A 87 3.19 -3.69 4.66
CA LEU A 87 2.18 -2.63 4.72
C LEU A 87 2.82 -1.25 4.53
N PHE A 88 4.00 -1.04 5.09
CA PHE A 88 4.76 0.21 4.97
C PHE A 88 4.94 0.68 3.51
N PHE A 89 5.22 -0.24 2.57
CA PHE A 89 5.46 0.06 1.16
C PHE A 89 4.27 -0.23 0.24
N SER A 90 3.13 -0.66 0.80
CA SER A 90 1.95 -0.99 0.01
C SER A 90 1.29 0.23 -0.62
N THR A 91 0.44 -0.06 -1.60
CA THR A 91 -0.41 0.91 -2.31
C THR A 91 -1.82 0.94 -1.72
N LEU A 92 -2.57 2.00 -2.00
CA LEU A 92 -3.99 2.06 -1.61
C LEU A 92 -4.83 0.99 -2.31
N ASN A 93 -4.43 0.50 -3.49
CA ASN A 93 -5.16 -0.60 -4.13
C ASN A 93 -5.05 -1.91 -3.33
N GLU A 94 -3.88 -2.22 -2.79
CA GLU A 94 -3.67 -3.42 -1.98
C GLU A 94 -4.36 -3.27 -0.63
N VAL A 95 -4.13 -2.15 0.06
CA VAL A 95 -4.67 -1.94 1.42
C VAL A 95 -6.18 -1.81 1.43
N CYS A 96 -6.77 -1.14 0.42
CA CYS A 96 -8.21 -0.93 0.32
C CYS A 96 -8.93 -2.03 -0.47
N ASP A 97 -8.24 -3.09 -0.89
CA ASP A 97 -8.91 -4.24 -1.51
C ASP A 97 -9.89 -4.86 -0.51
N LYS A 98 -11.10 -5.22 -0.98
CA LYS A 98 -12.17 -5.73 -0.11
C LYS A 98 -11.76 -6.99 0.65
N LYS A 99 -10.88 -7.82 0.10
CA LYS A 99 -10.37 -9.05 0.73
C LYS A 99 -9.28 -8.77 1.77
N CYS A 100 -8.60 -7.63 1.65
CA CYS A 100 -7.45 -7.28 2.49
C CYS A 100 -7.84 -6.32 3.62
N PHE A 101 -8.77 -5.41 3.35
CA PHE A 101 -9.00 -4.22 4.16
C PHE A 101 -9.28 -4.49 5.65
N GLN A 102 -10.19 -5.42 5.97
CA GLN A 102 -10.53 -5.71 7.38
C GLN A 102 -9.37 -6.39 8.11
N ASP A 103 -8.71 -7.34 7.46
CA ASP A 103 -7.55 -8.06 8.00
C ASP A 103 -6.37 -7.10 8.23
N THR A 104 -6.15 -6.15 7.32
CA THR A 104 -5.14 -5.09 7.48
C THR A 104 -5.40 -4.27 8.73
N ILE A 105 -6.64 -3.79 8.93
CA ILE A 105 -6.99 -3.01 10.12
C ILE A 105 -6.79 -3.85 11.39
N GLY A 106 -7.30 -5.08 11.40
CA GLY A 106 -7.20 -5.99 12.55
C GLY A 106 -5.76 -6.33 12.92
N ALA A 107 -4.91 -6.60 11.93
CA ALA A 107 -3.49 -6.88 12.16
C ALA A 107 -2.73 -5.62 12.58
N ALA A 108 -3.02 -4.46 11.97
CA ALA A 108 -2.44 -3.18 12.34
C ALA A 108 -2.80 -2.79 13.79
N GLN A 109 -4.01 -3.10 14.26
CA GLN A 109 -4.39 -2.93 15.67
C GLN A 109 -3.56 -3.78 16.63
N LEU A 110 -3.33 -5.05 16.31
CA LEU A 110 -2.51 -5.93 17.15
C LEU A 110 -1.06 -5.46 17.22
N ILE A 111 -0.48 -5.09 16.08
CA ILE A 111 0.88 -4.54 16.02
C ILE A 111 0.97 -3.26 16.82
N SER A 112 0.06 -2.32 16.60
CA SER A 112 0.09 -1.01 17.26
C SER A 112 0.01 -1.12 18.77
N LYS A 113 -0.80 -2.05 19.29
CA LYS A 113 -0.92 -2.31 20.73
C LYS A 113 0.31 -2.99 21.33
N SER A 114 0.94 -3.90 20.59
CA SER A 114 1.99 -4.78 21.13
C SER A 114 3.41 -4.28 20.87
N CYS A 115 3.61 -3.47 19.83
CA CYS A 115 4.88 -2.90 19.43
C CYS A 115 4.99 -1.40 19.78
N ALA A 116 4.14 -0.88 20.67
CA ALA A 116 4.09 0.53 21.06
C ALA A 116 5.41 1.07 21.66
N SER A 117 6.22 0.20 22.26
CA SER A 117 7.58 0.50 22.75
C SER A 117 8.54 0.97 21.65
N GLN A 118 8.19 0.76 20.38
CA GLN A 118 9.01 1.07 19.19
C GLN A 118 8.53 2.34 18.46
N SER A 119 7.85 3.24 19.19
CA SER A 119 7.03 4.36 18.69
C SER A 119 7.75 5.42 17.84
N SER A 120 9.08 5.44 17.80
CA SER A 120 9.84 6.46 17.07
C SER A 120 10.05 6.17 15.58
N SER A 121 9.71 4.97 15.08
CA SER A 121 9.91 4.64 13.66
C SER A 121 8.72 5.03 12.79
N ASN A 122 9.00 5.56 11.58
CA ASN A 122 7.97 5.80 10.56
C ASN A 122 7.18 4.53 10.22
N SER A 123 7.81 3.36 10.31
CA SER A 123 7.16 2.06 10.15
C SER A 123 6.04 1.85 11.16
N GLN A 124 6.29 2.16 12.45
CA GLN A 124 5.28 2.01 13.49
C GLN A 124 4.10 2.97 13.30
N ARG A 125 4.35 4.18 12.79
CA ARG A 125 3.29 5.14 12.45
C ARG A 125 2.31 4.56 11.43
N VAL A 126 2.79 3.82 10.43
CA VAL A 126 1.91 3.16 9.45
C VAL A 126 0.93 2.22 10.13
N TYR A 127 1.40 1.28 10.95
CA TYR A 127 0.48 0.36 11.66
C TYR A 127 -0.46 1.10 12.61
N SER A 128 0.03 2.13 13.33
CA SER A 128 -0.81 2.93 14.23
C SER A 128 -1.93 3.62 13.46
N SER A 129 -1.60 4.29 12.37
CA SER A 129 -2.56 5.03 11.56
C SER A 129 -3.63 4.15 10.92
N TRP A 130 -3.25 2.97 10.42
CA TRP A 130 -4.19 2.01 9.83
C TRP A 130 -4.97 1.18 10.86
N SER A 131 -4.64 1.28 12.15
CA SER A 131 -5.39 0.63 13.21
C SER A 131 -6.73 1.30 13.51
N ASN A 132 -6.90 2.58 13.11
CA ASN A 132 -8.17 3.30 13.25
C ASN A 132 -9.12 2.94 12.10
N ALA A 133 -10.07 2.03 12.38
CA ALA A 133 -11.01 1.53 11.39
C ALA A 133 -11.84 2.63 10.70
N LYS A 134 -12.24 3.68 11.43
CA LYS A 134 -13.02 4.79 10.86
C LYS A 134 -12.17 5.59 9.88
N ALA A 135 -10.96 5.97 10.29
CA ALA A 135 -10.04 6.72 9.44
C ALA A 135 -9.65 5.93 8.19
N ALA A 136 -9.32 4.64 8.36
CA ALA A 136 -9.01 3.74 7.25
C ALA A 136 -10.20 3.59 6.27
N THR A 137 -11.43 3.51 6.78
CA THR A 137 -12.64 3.43 5.95
C THR A 137 -12.82 4.67 5.11
N VAL A 138 -12.67 5.85 5.72
CA VAL A 138 -12.78 7.11 4.98
C VAL A 138 -11.66 7.23 3.95
N ALA A 139 -10.41 6.91 4.32
CA ALA A 139 -9.26 6.92 3.41
C ALA A 139 -9.47 6.04 2.16
N CYS A 140 -10.05 4.85 2.35
CA CYS A 140 -10.30 3.86 1.30
C CYS A 140 -11.58 4.08 0.49
N ARG A 141 -12.44 5.01 0.87
CA ARG A 141 -13.63 5.33 0.09
C ARG A 141 -13.22 5.95 -1.25
N LYS A 142 -13.85 5.50 -2.33
CA LYS A 142 -13.64 6.05 -3.67
C LYS A 142 -14.68 7.12 -3.99
N ASP A 143 -14.22 8.24 -4.51
CA ASP A 143 -15.04 9.28 -5.14
C ASP A 143 -14.54 9.48 -6.57
N ASN A 144 -15.42 9.19 -7.55
CA ASN A 144 -15.08 9.14 -8.98
C ASN A 144 -13.87 8.25 -9.27
N GLY A 145 -13.83 7.06 -8.68
CA GLY A 145 -12.76 6.07 -8.87
C GLY A 145 -11.45 6.33 -8.12
N VAL A 146 -11.30 7.50 -7.48
CA VAL A 146 -10.09 7.90 -6.74
C VAL A 146 -10.31 7.75 -5.24
N TYR A 147 -9.35 7.16 -4.52
CA TYR A 147 -9.39 7.06 -3.06
C TYR A 147 -9.39 8.43 -2.39
N CYS A 148 -10.17 8.57 -1.33
CA CYS A 148 -10.25 9.79 -0.53
C CYS A 148 -8.87 10.24 -0.04
N LEU A 149 -8.04 9.33 0.46
CA LEU A 149 -6.68 9.68 0.91
C LEU A 149 -5.83 10.28 -0.21
N SER A 150 -5.97 9.81 -1.46
CA SER A 150 -5.30 10.43 -2.61
C SER A 150 -5.79 11.85 -2.88
N ARG A 151 -7.10 12.13 -2.67
CA ARG A 151 -7.65 13.49 -2.79
C ARG A 151 -7.15 14.40 -1.68
N VAL A 152 -7.07 13.92 -0.44
CA VAL A 152 -6.52 14.66 0.70
C VAL A 152 -5.03 15.00 0.47
N ILE A 153 -4.24 14.07 -0.06
CA ILE A 153 -2.84 14.34 -0.44
C ILE A 153 -2.76 15.42 -1.54
N ARG A 154 -3.61 15.34 -2.57
CA ARG A 154 -3.69 16.39 -3.60
C ARG A 154 -4.07 17.74 -3.03
N ALA A 155 -5.02 17.79 -2.09
CA ALA A 155 -5.38 19.00 -1.36
C ALA A 155 -4.19 19.58 -0.59
N SER A 156 -3.39 18.73 0.08
CA SER A 156 -2.14 19.15 0.74
C SER A 156 -1.13 19.76 -0.25
N ILE A 157 -1.02 19.21 -1.44
CA ILE A 157 -0.12 19.72 -2.49
C ILE A 157 -0.64 21.04 -3.05
N ALA A 158 -1.95 21.15 -3.29
CA ALA A 158 -2.59 22.38 -3.76
C ALA A 158 -2.36 23.54 -2.77
N LEU A 159 -2.51 23.26 -1.47
CA LEU A 159 -2.19 24.23 -0.41
C LEU A 159 -0.71 24.63 -0.42
N GLY A 160 0.22 23.67 -0.50
CA GLY A 160 1.65 23.99 -0.59
C GLY A 160 1.99 24.86 -1.81
N ASN A 161 1.35 24.60 -2.94
CA ASN A 161 1.49 25.41 -4.15
C ASN A 161 0.89 26.81 -4.00
N SER A 162 -0.28 26.95 -3.34
CA SER A 162 -0.92 28.25 -3.15
C SER A 162 -0.07 29.19 -2.28
N LEU A 163 0.58 28.64 -1.25
CA LEU A 163 1.51 29.37 -0.39
C LEU A 163 2.73 29.90 -1.16
N SER A 164 3.12 29.22 -2.24
CA SER A 164 4.28 29.60 -3.06
C SER A 164 3.91 30.49 -4.26
N ARG A 165 2.66 30.47 -4.73
CA ARG A 165 2.25 31.02 -6.04
C ARG A 165 1.11 32.05 -5.99
N SER A 166 0.74 32.58 -4.83
CA SER A 166 -0.36 33.56 -4.69
C SER A 166 -1.64 33.13 -5.43
N VAL A 167 -2.00 31.85 -5.31
CA VAL A 167 -3.23 31.30 -5.91
C VAL A 167 -4.45 31.94 -5.26
N PRO A 168 -5.45 32.41 -6.02
CA PRO A 168 -6.67 32.97 -5.44
C PRO A 168 -7.37 31.98 -4.50
N PRO A 169 -7.94 32.44 -3.37
CA PRO A 169 -8.62 31.56 -2.40
C PRO A 169 -9.69 30.67 -3.04
N GLU A 170 -10.39 31.17 -4.05
CA GLU A 170 -11.55 30.45 -4.63
C GLU A 170 -11.12 29.34 -5.59
N GLU A 171 -9.91 29.43 -6.12
CA GLU A 171 -9.29 28.32 -6.84
C GLU A 171 -8.82 27.25 -5.86
N LEU A 172 -8.15 27.65 -4.77
CA LEU A 172 -7.71 26.72 -3.73
C LEU A 172 -8.90 25.93 -3.14
N ARG A 173 -10.03 26.60 -2.86
CA ARG A 173 -11.25 25.96 -2.33
C ARG A 173 -11.74 24.79 -3.19
N LYS A 174 -11.58 24.84 -4.51
CA LYS A 174 -12.00 23.75 -5.41
C LYS A 174 -11.19 22.46 -5.19
N ASP A 175 -9.95 22.60 -4.73
CA ASP A 175 -9.06 21.47 -4.48
C ASP A 175 -9.15 20.93 -3.05
N ILE A 176 -9.41 21.80 -2.07
CA ILE A 176 -9.38 21.42 -0.65
C ILE A 176 -10.77 21.22 -0.03
N CYS A 177 -11.83 21.87 -0.55
CA CYS A 177 -13.18 21.79 -0.01
C CYS A 177 -14.03 20.78 -0.79
N LEU A 178 -13.74 19.49 -0.59
CA LEU A 178 -14.42 18.38 -1.22
C LEU A 178 -15.23 17.58 -0.18
N PRO A 179 -16.35 16.94 -0.55
CA PRO A 179 -17.12 16.11 0.38
C PRO A 179 -16.27 15.03 1.07
N CYS A 180 -15.33 14.44 0.33
CA CYS A 180 -14.45 13.42 0.89
C CYS A 180 -13.44 14.00 1.91
N THR A 181 -12.94 15.23 1.71
CA THR A 181 -12.00 15.86 2.65
C THR A 181 -12.69 16.30 3.93
N GLU A 182 -13.97 16.68 3.86
CA GLU A 182 -14.80 16.99 5.03
C GLU A 182 -14.97 15.77 5.94
N ASP A 183 -15.39 14.64 5.38
CA ASP A 183 -15.54 13.41 6.15
C ASP A 183 -14.21 12.90 6.69
N PHE A 184 -13.12 13.10 5.94
CA PHE A 184 -11.77 12.76 6.39
C PHE A 184 -11.39 13.60 7.61
N TYR A 185 -11.57 14.93 7.54
CA TYR A 185 -11.33 15.86 8.64
C TYR A 185 -12.13 15.48 9.89
N LYS A 186 -13.45 15.27 9.76
CA LYS A 186 -14.34 14.87 10.88
C LYS A 186 -13.95 13.54 11.52
N THR A 187 -13.33 12.65 10.75
CA THR A 187 -12.97 11.30 11.21
C THR A 187 -11.60 11.23 11.87
N VAL A 188 -10.60 11.87 11.27
CA VAL A 188 -9.22 11.85 11.77
C VAL A 188 -9.05 12.80 12.95
N LYS A 189 -9.79 13.92 12.97
CA LYS A 189 -9.86 14.94 14.04
C LYS A 189 -8.56 15.69 14.35
N ASN A 190 -7.45 14.97 14.52
CA ASN A 190 -6.16 15.52 14.90
C ASN A 190 -5.13 15.28 13.78
N PRO A 191 -4.35 16.31 13.42
CA PRO A 191 -3.17 16.12 12.59
C PRO A 191 -2.21 15.06 13.17
N GLY A 192 -1.63 14.24 12.31
CA GLY A 192 -0.72 13.14 12.66
C GLY A 192 -1.39 11.78 12.83
N GLU A 193 -2.71 11.73 13.01
CA GLU A 193 -3.51 10.51 13.12
C GLU A 193 -4.02 9.99 11.76
N GLU A 194 -3.60 10.60 10.65
CA GLU A 194 -4.02 10.22 9.31
C GLU A 194 -3.49 8.83 8.95
N PRO A 195 -4.27 7.99 8.24
CA PRO A 195 -3.74 6.81 7.56
C PRO A 195 -2.59 7.20 6.63
N VAL A 196 -1.42 6.61 6.87
CA VAL A 196 -0.21 6.86 6.08
C VAL A 196 0.40 5.58 5.55
N LEU A 197 1.01 5.68 4.37
CA LEU A 197 1.88 4.67 3.76
C LEU A 197 3.14 5.40 3.27
N TYR A 198 4.22 4.69 2.94
CA TYR A 198 5.47 5.32 2.52
C TYR A 198 5.26 6.37 1.40
N TYR A 199 4.50 6.02 0.35
CA TYR A 199 4.19 6.90 -0.78
C TYR A 199 2.94 7.77 -0.59
N TYR A 200 2.18 7.58 0.49
CA TYR A 200 0.91 8.27 0.75
C TYR A 200 0.99 8.99 2.08
N GLN A 201 1.75 10.08 2.10
CA GLN A 201 1.93 10.93 3.28
C GLN A 201 1.43 12.34 3.00
N ILE A 202 0.82 12.96 4.01
CA ILE A 202 0.41 14.36 3.98
C ILE A 202 1.56 15.17 4.60
N MET A 203 2.26 15.97 3.78
CA MET A 203 3.48 16.67 4.20
C MET A 203 3.24 17.74 5.26
N TYR A 204 2.10 18.45 5.19
CA TYR A 204 1.79 19.59 6.06
C TYR A 204 0.42 19.44 6.70
N SER A 205 0.20 18.34 7.43
CA SER A 205 -1.14 18.03 7.91
C SER A 205 -1.73 19.12 8.83
N ASP A 206 -0.91 19.69 9.72
CA ASP A 206 -1.35 20.81 10.58
C ASP A 206 -1.82 22.04 9.79
N GLN A 207 -1.20 22.31 8.64
CA GLN A 207 -1.59 23.44 7.79
C GLN A 207 -2.83 23.08 6.97
N LEU A 208 -2.94 21.83 6.52
CA LEU A 208 -4.09 21.34 5.78
C LEU A 208 -5.36 21.37 6.63
N PHE A 209 -5.30 20.89 7.88
CA PHE A 209 -6.45 20.91 8.79
C PHE A 209 -6.89 22.34 9.12
N ARG A 210 -5.95 23.26 9.35
CA ARG A 210 -6.26 24.69 9.50
C ARG A 210 -6.87 25.29 8.24
N ALA A 211 -6.38 24.91 7.06
CA ALA A 211 -6.93 25.37 5.79
C ALA A 211 -8.37 24.87 5.57
N PHE A 212 -8.69 23.64 6.00
CA PHE A 212 -10.07 23.14 5.98
C PHE A 212 -11.00 24.00 6.84
N GLU A 213 -10.58 24.37 8.04
CA GLU A 213 -11.37 25.24 8.91
C GLU A 213 -11.55 26.64 8.30
N GLN A 214 -10.44 27.24 7.84
CA GLN A 214 -10.41 28.63 7.37
C GLN A 214 -11.10 28.83 6.01
N HIS A 215 -10.88 27.92 5.07
CA HIS A 215 -11.36 28.08 3.70
C HIS A 215 -12.62 27.26 3.41
N CYS A 216 -12.85 26.15 4.11
CA CYS A 216 -14.01 25.30 3.87
C CYS A 216 -15.09 25.44 4.94
N GLY A 217 -14.79 26.05 6.09
CA GLY A 217 -15.72 26.16 7.21
C GLY A 217 -16.00 24.82 7.88
N TYR A 218 -15.05 23.88 7.81
CA TYR A 218 -15.21 22.61 8.50
C TYR A 218 -15.07 22.81 10.01
N HIS A 219 -15.94 22.15 10.77
CA HIS A 219 -15.96 22.19 12.23
C HIS A 219 -16.13 20.76 12.77
N LEU A 220 -15.49 20.48 13.91
CA LEU A 220 -15.56 19.20 14.61
C LEU A 220 -16.92 18.97 15.29
#